data_AF-A0A972Y2T0-F1
#
_entry.id   AF-A0A972Y2T0-F1
#
_cell.length_a   1.000
_cell.length_b   1.000
_cell.length_c   1.000
_cell.angle_alpha   90.00
_cell.angle_beta   90.00
_cell.angle_gamma   90.00
#
_symmetry.space_group_name_H-M   'P 1'
#
loop_
_entity.id
_entity.type
_entity.pdbx_description
1 polymer ?
#
loop_
_entity_poly.entity_id
_entity_poly.type
_entity_poly.pdbx_seq_one_letter_code
_entity_poly.pdbx_strand_id
1 'polypeptide(L)'
;MNNIVSLFLCLFFYGISFGQDIPMEKDHDTIQGEYFMFEGDSIFVKNIELDDVYVLKNLKFEDKDERIQYLILKRKVKKVYPYAKMASDKLTDLTNQLDSIKGKRARKRYTKKIQKFIEQEFSEELKKLTRTEGQILVKLIHRQTGRTAFSLVKELR
;
A
#
# COMPACT_ATOMS: atom_id res chain seq x y z
N MET A 1 73.66 14.04 -27.82
CA MET A 1 72.76 15.03 -27.17
C MET A 1 71.31 14.93 -27.66
N ASN A 2 71.05 14.61 -28.92
CA ASN A 2 69.69 14.64 -29.51
C ASN A 2 68.69 13.65 -28.89
N ASN A 3 69.13 12.47 -28.45
CA ASN A 3 68.22 11.46 -27.87
C ASN A 3 67.73 11.84 -26.45
N ILE A 4 68.52 12.59 -25.67
CA ILE A 4 68.13 13.05 -24.33
C ILE A 4 67.08 14.16 -24.42
N VAL A 5 67.22 15.04 -25.40
CA VAL A 5 66.24 16.09 -25.69
C VAL A 5 64.91 15.48 -26.16
N SER A 6 64.96 14.45 -27.00
CA SER A 6 63.75 13.72 -27.43
C SER A 6 63.03 13.04 -26.26
N LEU A 7 63.78 12.51 -25.28
CA LEU A 7 63.22 11.84 -24.11
C LEU A 7 62.54 12.84 -23.16
N PHE A 8 63.12 14.03 -23.01
CA PHE A 8 62.51 15.13 -22.29
C PHE A 8 61.23 15.64 -22.98
N LEU A 9 61.23 15.70 -24.31
CA LEU A 9 60.06 16.14 -25.09
C LEU A 9 58.89 15.15 -25.00
N CYS A 10 59.18 13.84 -24.97
CA CYS A 10 58.17 12.81 -24.73
C CYS A 10 57.59 12.87 -23.31
N LEU A 11 58.42 13.12 -22.28
CA LEU A 11 57.95 13.30 -20.90
C LEU A 11 57.06 14.53 -20.75
N PHE A 12 57.38 15.62 -21.45
CA PHE A 12 56.57 16.84 -21.45
C PHE A 12 55.21 16.62 -22.13
N PHE A 13 55.16 15.82 -23.20
CA PHE A 13 53.90 15.47 -23.87
C PHE A 13 53.01 14.55 -23.02
N TYR A 14 53.61 13.61 -22.26
CA TYR A 14 52.86 12.71 -21.38
C TYR A 14 52.18 13.46 -20.23
N GLY A 15 52.79 14.53 -19.72
CA GLY A 15 52.21 15.37 -18.67
C GLY A 15 50.97 16.16 -19.10
N ILE A 16 50.83 16.48 -20.38
CA ILE A 16 49.69 17.25 -20.92
C ILE A 16 48.46 16.35 -21.09
N SER A 17 48.64 15.04 -21.29
CA SER A 17 47.53 14.10 -21.51
C SER A 17 46.73 13.74 -20.25
N PHE A 18 47.18 14.09 -19.04
CA PHE A 18 46.47 13.79 -17.79
C PHE A 18 45.63 14.96 -17.22
N GLY A 19 45.51 16.06 -17.96
CA GLY A 19 44.79 17.27 -17.52
C GLY A 19 43.39 17.47 -18.11
N GLN A 20 42.72 16.41 -18.59
CA GLN A 20 41.31 16.53 -18.98
C GLN A 20 40.43 16.20 -17.77
N ASP A 21 40.10 17.23 -16.98
CA ASP A 21 38.88 17.19 -16.18
C ASP A 21 37.73 16.99 -17.17
N ILE A 22 37.06 15.84 -17.11
CA ILE A 22 35.82 15.62 -17.85
C ILE A 22 34.87 16.71 -17.36
N PRO A 23 34.44 17.67 -18.20
CA PRO A 23 33.46 18.63 -17.76
C PRO A 23 32.21 17.82 -17.42
N MET A 24 31.85 17.78 -16.13
CA MET A 24 30.53 17.32 -15.74
C MET A 24 29.54 18.14 -16.55
N GLU A 25 28.75 17.47 -17.37
CA GLU A 25 27.67 18.07 -18.14
C GLU A 25 26.79 18.84 -17.16
N LYS A 26 27.01 20.15 -17.10
CA LYS A 26 26.25 21.04 -16.25
C LYS A 26 24.96 21.26 -17.02
N ASP A 27 24.00 20.39 -16.72
CA ASP A 27 22.67 20.41 -17.31
C ASP A 27 22.14 21.84 -17.21
N HIS A 28 22.11 22.54 -18.35
CA HIS A 28 21.74 23.95 -18.45
C HIS A 28 20.22 24.05 -18.43
N ASP A 29 19.60 23.55 -17.35
CA ASP A 29 18.19 23.76 -17.12
C ASP A 29 18.02 25.16 -16.55
N THR A 30 17.17 25.97 -17.18
CA THR A 30 17.01 27.41 -16.87
C THR A 30 16.40 27.66 -15.47
N ILE A 31 16.03 26.59 -14.77
CA ILE A 31 15.41 26.63 -13.45
C ILE A 31 16.49 26.32 -12.41
N GLN A 32 16.83 27.32 -11.61
CA GLN A 32 17.70 27.17 -10.44
C GLN A 32 16.98 26.27 -9.43
N GLY A 33 17.31 24.98 -9.44
CA GLY A 33 16.63 23.98 -8.60
C GLY A 33 16.87 24.27 -7.12
N GLU A 34 15.80 24.53 -6.36
CA GLU A 34 15.86 24.59 -4.90
C GLU A 34 16.11 23.17 -4.38
N TYR A 35 17.17 23.03 -3.57
CA TYR A 35 17.47 21.77 -2.90
C TYR A 35 16.78 21.75 -1.54
N PHE A 36 16.09 20.64 -1.24
CA PHE A 36 15.46 20.44 0.05
C PHE A 36 16.38 19.60 0.94
N MET A 37 16.61 20.07 2.17
CA MET A 37 17.28 19.30 3.23
C MET A 37 16.26 18.96 4.30
N PHE A 38 16.05 17.67 4.53
CA PHE A 38 15.20 17.17 5.61
C PHE A 38 16.03 17.04 6.89
N GLU A 39 15.41 17.32 8.05
CA GLU A 39 16.09 17.31 9.35
C GLU A 39 16.67 15.90 9.65
N GLY A 40 18.00 15.80 9.68
CA GLY A 40 18.72 14.53 9.90
C GLY A 40 19.23 13.84 8.63
N ASP A 41 18.98 14.41 7.44
CA ASP A 41 19.49 13.89 6.17
C ASP A 41 20.65 14.74 5.63
N SER A 42 21.62 14.10 4.98
CA SER A 42 22.82 14.74 4.43
C SER A 42 22.83 14.80 2.91
N ILE A 43 21.78 14.28 2.27
CA ILE A 43 21.60 14.27 0.83
C ILE A 43 20.65 15.39 0.42
N PHE A 44 21.08 16.20 -0.55
CA PHE A 44 20.25 17.23 -1.16
C PHE A 44 19.41 16.62 -2.28
N VAL A 45 18.07 16.67 -2.14
CA VAL A 45 17.14 16.13 -3.14
C VAL A 45 16.53 17.27 -3.95
N LYS A 46 16.52 17.13 -5.28
CA LYS A 46 15.99 18.13 -6.23
C LYS A 46 14.47 18.04 -6.40
N ASN A 47 13.85 16.94 -5.99
CA ASN A 47 12.45 16.61 -6.18
C ASN A 47 11.82 16.05 -4.90
N ILE A 48 10.58 16.43 -4.62
CA ILE A 48 9.76 15.84 -3.56
C ILE A 48 8.92 14.74 -4.20
N GLU A 49 9.07 13.50 -3.75
CA GLU A 49 8.17 12.42 -4.13
C GLU A 49 6.81 12.64 -3.45
N LEU A 50 5.77 12.79 -4.26
CA LEU A 50 4.39 12.94 -3.79
C LEU A 50 3.67 11.60 -3.86
N ASP A 51 2.68 11.42 -2.99
CA ASP A 51 1.78 10.27 -3.06
C ASP A 51 0.95 10.31 -4.36
N ASP A 52 0.82 9.16 -5.01
CA ASP A 52 -0.02 9.00 -6.19
C ASP A 52 -1.49 9.30 -5.89
N VAL A 53 -2.11 10.13 -6.73
CA VAL A 53 -3.55 10.41 -6.67
C VAL A 53 -4.27 9.70 -7.80
N TYR A 54 -5.18 8.78 -7.44
CA TYR A 54 -6.00 8.07 -8.40
C TYR A 54 -7.14 8.95 -8.93
N VAL A 55 -7.03 9.39 -10.18
CA VAL A 55 -8.12 10.09 -10.88
C VAL A 55 -9.04 9.05 -11.53
N LEU A 56 -10.16 8.76 -10.88
CA LEU A 56 -11.19 7.87 -11.42
C LEU A 56 -12.03 8.61 -12.46
N LYS A 57 -12.34 7.94 -13.58
CA LYS A 57 -13.25 8.48 -14.61
C LYS A 57 -14.63 8.79 -14.03
N ASN A 58 -15.28 9.82 -14.58
CA ASN A 58 -16.67 10.12 -14.26
C ASN A 58 -17.56 8.90 -14.58
N LEU A 59 -18.44 8.55 -13.64
CA LEU A 59 -19.42 7.49 -13.83
C LEU A 59 -20.40 7.92 -14.92
N LYS A 60 -20.50 7.10 -15.98
CA LYS A 60 -21.52 7.22 -17.01
C LYS A 60 -22.53 6.10 -16.76
N PHE A 61 -23.81 6.46 -16.77
CA PHE A 61 -24.92 5.51 -16.68
C PHE A 61 -25.64 5.54 -18.01
N GLU A 62 -26.03 4.36 -18.51
CA GLU A 62 -26.76 4.24 -19.76
C GLU A 62 -28.21 4.69 -19.59
N ASP A 63 -28.79 4.42 -18.42
CA ASP A 63 -30.18 4.73 -18.10
C ASP A 63 -30.39 5.32 -16.69
N LYS A 64 -31.54 5.97 -16.49
CA LYS A 64 -31.99 6.52 -15.21
C LYS A 64 -32.10 5.44 -14.13
N ASP A 65 -32.56 4.24 -14.45
CA ASP A 65 -32.72 3.17 -13.47
C ASP A 65 -31.37 2.66 -12.96
N GLU A 66 -30.37 2.55 -13.84
CA GLU A 66 -29.00 2.19 -13.47
C GLU A 66 -28.42 3.22 -12.48
N ARG A 67 -28.63 4.51 -12.76
CA ARG A 67 -28.20 5.59 -11.86
C ARG A 67 -28.87 5.46 -10.48
N ILE A 68 -30.16 5.15 -10.42
CA ILE A 68 -30.88 4.94 -9.15
C ILE A 68 -30.31 3.74 -8.39
N GLN A 69 -30.09 2.60 -9.07
CA GLN A 69 -29.51 1.41 -8.47
C GLN A 69 -28.12 1.69 -7.89
N TYR A 70 -27.27 2.41 -8.64
CA TYR A 70 -25.97 2.84 -8.16
C TYR A 70 -26.06 3.70 -6.90
N LEU A 71 -26.96 4.70 -6.87
CA LEU A 71 -27.13 5.56 -5.70
C LEU A 71 -27.62 4.79 -4.47
N ILE A 72 -28.52 3.83 -4.66
CA ILE A 72 -28.98 2.92 -3.59
C ILE A 72 -27.80 2.10 -3.07
N LEU A 73 -27.01 1.50 -3.97
CA LEU A 73 -25.82 0.73 -3.60
C LEU A 73 -24.82 1.59 -2.84
N LYS A 74 -24.49 2.78 -3.36
CA LYS A 74 -23.58 3.75 -2.72
C LYS A 74 -24.03 4.08 -1.31
N ARG A 75 -25.33 4.34 -1.11
CA ARG A 75 -25.90 4.62 0.22
C ARG A 75 -25.72 3.43 1.16
N LYS A 76 -26.05 2.21 0.71
CA LYS A 76 -25.89 0.99 1.50
C LYS A 76 -24.42 0.73 1.85
N VAL A 77 -23.52 0.85 0.89
CA VAL A 77 -22.06 0.69 1.11
C VAL A 77 -21.57 1.68 2.14
N LYS A 78 -21.93 2.97 2.04
CA LYS A 78 -21.54 3.98 3.03
C LYS A 78 -22.01 3.64 4.44
N LYS A 79 -23.23 3.12 4.59
CA LYS A 79 -23.78 2.68 5.88
C LYS A 79 -23.07 1.45 6.43
N VAL A 80 -22.76 0.48 5.58
CA VAL A 80 -22.20 -0.82 5.99
C VAL A 80 -20.69 -0.77 6.23
N TYR A 81 -19.98 0.12 5.53
CA TYR A 81 -18.52 0.17 5.54
C TYR A 81 -17.86 0.28 6.93
N PRO A 82 -18.35 1.10 7.88
CA PRO A 82 -17.77 1.18 9.23
C PRO A 82 -17.79 -0.16 9.96
N TYR A 83 -18.89 -0.90 9.87
CA TYR A 83 -19.02 -2.25 10.43
C TYR A 83 -18.06 -3.23 9.75
N ALA A 84 -17.97 -3.16 8.42
CA ALA A 84 -17.05 -4.00 7.65
C ALA A 84 -15.60 -3.80 8.08
N LYS A 85 -15.19 -2.54 8.29
CA LYS A 85 -13.84 -2.19 8.70
C LYS A 85 -13.53 -2.72 10.11
N MET A 86 -14.40 -2.44 11.09
CA MET A 86 -14.23 -2.94 12.46
C MET A 86 -14.16 -4.47 12.52
N ALA A 87 -15.08 -5.16 11.83
CA ALA A 87 -15.11 -6.61 11.78
C ALA A 87 -13.85 -7.20 11.11
N SER A 88 -13.38 -6.59 10.02
CA SER A 88 -12.18 -7.04 9.30
C SER A 88 -10.91 -6.87 10.11
N ASP A 89 -10.76 -5.72 10.79
CA ASP A 89 -9.61 -5.45 11.65
C ASP A 89 -9.59 -6.44 12.82
N LYS A 90 -10.74 -6.62 13.49
CA LYS A 90 -10.87 -7.57 14.59
C LYS A 90 -10.56 -9.00 14.17
N LEU A 91 -11.05 -9.43 13.01
CA LEU A 91 -10.83 -10.76 12.48
C LEU A 91 -9.36 -10.99 12.12
N THR A 92 -8.71 -9.99 11.52
CA THR A 92 -7.27 -10.00 11.22
C THR A 92 -6.45 -10.15 12.50
N ASP A 93 -6.76 -9.35 13.53
CA ASP A 93 -6.08 -9.43 14.83
C ASP A 93 -6.22 -10.80 15.48
N LEU A 94 -7.45 -11.35 15.47
CA LEU A 94 -7.73 -12.67 16.01
C LEU A 94 -6.96 -13.76 15.26
N THR A 95 -6.93 -13.72 13.94
CA THR A 95 -6.17 -14.69 13.12
C THR A 95 -4.66 -14.58 13.37
N ASN A 96 -4.11 -13.36 13.38
CA ASN A 96 -2.69 -13.14 13.67
C ASN A 96 -2.28 -13.68 15.05
N GLN A 97 -3.12 -13.45 16.07
CA GLN A 97 -2.90 -14.00 17.41
C GLN A 97 -2.97 -15.53 17.40
N LEU A 98 -3.92 -16.14 16.68
CA LEU A 98 -4.01 -17.60 16.57
C LEU A 98 -2.73 -18.22 16.00
N ASP A 99 -2.14 -17.57 14.99
CA ASP A 99 -0.93 -18.05 14.32
C ASP A 99 0.32 -17.96 15.23
N SER A 100 0.36 -16.98 16.12
CA SER A 100 1.43 -16.83 17.12
C SER A 100 1.43 -17.94 18.21
N ILE A 101 0.31 -18.65 18.41
CA ILE A 101 0.16 -19.62 19.50
C ILE A 101 0.78 -20.98 19.12
N LYS A 102 1.86 -21.34 19.82
CA LYS A 102 2.58 -22.62 19.62
C LYS A 102 1.88 -23.84 20.24
N GLY A 103 1.16 -23.67 21.36
CA GLY A 103 0.61 -24.79 22.12
C GLY A 103 -0.76 -25.27 21.63
N LYS A 104 -0.93 -26.57 21.33
CA LYS A 104 -2.20 -27.16 20.84
C LYS A 104 -3.41 -26.88 21.73
N ARG A 105 -3.25 -26.99 23.06
CA ARG A 105 -4.33 -26.68 24.02
C ARG A 105 -4.71 -25.20 24.01
N ALA A 106 -3.72 -24.32 23.98
CA ALA A 106 -3.95 -22.87 23.92
C ALA A 106 -4.61 -22.47 22.59
N ARG A 107 -4.14 -23.04 21.48
CA ARG A 107 -4.69 -22.83 20.14
C ARG A 107 -6.17 -23.23 20.10
N LYS A 108 -6.52 -24.42 20.60
CA LYS A 108 -7.91 -24.89 20.69
C LYS A 108 -8.80 -23.94 21.50
N ARG A 109 -8.32 -23.43 22.64
CA ARG A 109 -9.08 -22.43 23.44
C ARG A 109 -9.28 -21.13 22.68
N TYR A 110 -8.25 -20.68 21.95
CA TYR A 110 -8.29 -19.44 21.19
C TYR A 110 -9.20 -19.55 19.96
N THR A 111 -9.12 -20.66 19.22
CA THR A 111 -10.05 -21.00 18.12
C THR A 111 -11.51 -20.90 18.56
N LYS A 112 -11.86 -21.42 19.76
CA LYS A 112 -13.21 -21.27 20.31
C LYS A 112 -13.61 -19.82 20.56
N LYS A 113 -12.67 -18.94 20.94
CA LYS A 113 -12.95 -17.50 21.09
C LYS A 113 -13.26 -16.85 19.75
N ILE A 114 -12.50 -17.19 18.70
CA ILE A 114 -12.75 -16.70 17.34
C ILE A 114 -14.12 -17.16 16.86
N GLN A 115 -14.42 -18.45 17.04
CA GLN A 115 -15.73 -18.99 16.69
C GLN A 115 -16.86 -18.25 17.42
N LYS A 116 -16.73 -18.02 18.73
CA LYS A 116 -17.71 -17.25 19.51
C LYS A 116 -17.89 -15.82 18.99
N PHE A 117 -16.81 -15.15 18.61
CA PHE A 117 -16.87 -13.81 18.01
C PHE A 117 -17.67 -13.82 16.70
N ILE A 118 -17.39 -14.78 15.81
CA ILE A 118 -18.11 -14.90 14.53
C ILE A 118 -19.58 -15.26 14.75
N GLU A 119 -19.88 -16.16 15.68
CA GLU A 119 -21.26 -16.62 15.92
C GLU A 119 -22.10 -15.59 16.66
N GLN A 120 -21.53 -14.85 17.60
CA GLN A 120 -22.26 -13.91 18.45
C GLN A 120 -22.15 -12.49 17.90
N GLU A 121 -20.98 -11.86 18.03
CA GLU A 121 -20.80 -10.44 17.72
C GLU A 121 -21.10 -10.15 16.24
N PHE A 122 -20.55 -10.96 15.33
CA PHE A 122 -20.75 -10.76 13.90
C PHE A 122 -22.19 -11.07 13.44
N SER A 123 -22.83 -12.12 13.99
CA SER A 123 -24.23 -12.40 13.69
C SER A 123 -25.18 -11.31 14.22
N GLU A 124 -24.89 -10.74 15.38
CA GLU A 124 -25.68 -9.62 15.93
C GLU A 124 -25.55 -8.36 15.08
N GLU A 125 -24.37 -8.07 14.52
CA GLU A 125 -24.21 -7.00 13.53
C GLU A 125 -25.00 -7.27 12.24
N LEU A 126 -24.95 -8.50 11.74
CA LEU A 126 -25.72 -8.90 10.55
C LEU A 126 -27.23 -8.76 10.76
N LYS A 127 -27.75 -9.05 11.96
CA LYS A 127 -29.19 -8.89 12.28
C LYS A 127 -29.65 -7.43 12.22
N LYS A 128 -28.76 -6.47 12.44
CA LYS A 128 -29.07 -5.02 12.36
C LYS A 128 -29.17 -4.53 10.90
N LEU A 129 -28.75 -5.34 9.93
CA LEU A 129 -28.68 -5.00 8.53
C LEU A 129 -29.79 -5.69 7.73
N THR A 130 -30.26 -5.04 6.67
CA THR A 130 -31.12 -5.70 5.69
C THR A 130 -30.35 -6.80 4.94
N ARG A 131 -31.05 -7.75 4.32
CA ARG A 131 -30.42 -8.86 3.60
C ARG A 131 -29.39 -8.39 2.55
N THR A 132 -29.70 -7.33 1.81
CA THR A 132 -28.77 -6.74 0.83
C THR A 132 -27.57 -6.03 1.47
N GLU A 133 -27.77 -5.40 2.63
CA GLU A 133 -26.68 -4.75 3.38
C GLU A 133 -25.75 -5.80 3.99
N GLY A 134 -26.29 -6.91 4.52
CA GLY A 134 -25.49 -8.04 4.99
C GLY A 134 -24.65 -8.69 3.88
N GLN A 135 -25.21 -8.82 2.68
CA GLN A 135 -24.43 -9.28 1.51
C GLN A 135 -23.26 -8.33 1.19
N ILE A 136 -23.49 -7.02 1.27
CA ILE A 136 -22.43 -6.02 1.09
C ILE A 136 -21.38 -6.15 2.20
N LEU A 137 -21.79 -6.35 3.45
CA LEU A 137 -20.88 -6.52 4.59
C LEU A 137 -19.91 -7.69 4.36
N VAL A 138 -20.45 -8.87 4.01
CA VAL A 138 -19.65 -10.07 3.76
C VAL A 138 -18.66 -9.85 2.62
N LYS A 139 -19.08 -9.19 1.53
CA LYS A 139 -18.20 -8.86 0.39
C LYS A 139 -17.08 -7.91 0.79
N LEU A 140 -17.38 -6.88 1.59
CA LEU A 140 -16.38 -5.91 2.03
C LEU A 140 -15.35 -6.54 2.97
N ILE A 141 -15.78 -7.41 3.88
CA ILE A 141 -14.86 -8.14 4.77
C ILE A 141 -13.95 -9.05 3.95
N HIS A 142 -14.52 -9.83 3.04
CA HIS A 142 -13.73 -10.68 2.16
C HIS A 142 -12.72 -9.89 1.33
N ARG A 143 -13.10 -8.70 0.84
CA ARG A 143 -12.18 -7.81 0.12
C ARG A 143 -11.01 -7.34 0.98
N GLN A 144 -11.19 -7.13 2.29
CA GLN A 144 -10.14 -6.65 3.17
C GLN A 144 -9.25 -7.76 3.72
N THR A 145 -9.83 -8.91 4.09
CA THR A 145 -9.09 -10.00 4.76
C THR A 145 -8.69 -11.13 3.81
N GLY A 146 -9.21 -11.15 2.58
CA GLY A 146 -9.06 -12.26 1.64
C GLY A 146 -9.86 -13.51 2.03
N ARG A 147 -10.53 -13.54 3.18
CA ARG A 147 -11.28 -14.69 3.69
C ARG A 147 -12.70 -14.31 4.07
N THR A 148 -13.64 -15.23 3.88
CA THR A 148 -15.02 -15.03 4.33
C THR A 148 -15.17 -15.51 5.77
N ALA A 149 -16.13 -14.94 6.52
CA ALA A 149 -16.45 -15.45 7.86
C ALA A 149 -16.84 -16.94 7.82
N PHE A 150 -17.55 -17.38 6.78
CA PHE A 150 -17.91 -18.78 6.57
C PHE A 150 -16.69 -19.69 6.37
N SER A 151 -15.74 -19.29 5.53
CA SER A 151 -14.51 -20.08 5.30
C SER A 151 -13.69 -20.21 6.58
N LEU A 152 -13.62 -19.14 7.38
CA LEU A 152 -12.92 -19.18 8.67
C LEU A 152 -13.59 -20.12 9.67
N VAL A 153 -14.91 -20.07 9.82
CA VAL A 153 -15.63 -21.02 10.69
C VAL A 153 -15.40 -22.47 10.23
N LYS A 154 -15.39 -22.71 8.91
CA LYS A 154 -15.14 -24.03 8.34
C LYS A 154 -13.72 -24.55 8.61
N GLU A 155 -12.71 -23.69 8.53
CA GLU A 155 -11.30 -24.03 8.84
C GLU A 155 -11.07 -24.30 10.32
N LEU A 156 -11.83 -23.65 11.19
CA LEU A 156 -11.68 -23.73 12.65
C LEU A 156 -12.44 -24.91 13.28
N ARG A 157 -13.29 -25.60 12.52
CA ARG A 157 -14.09 -26.75 12.95
C ARG A 157 -13.29 -28.04 12.88
#